data_AF-A0AAN7H573-F1
#
_entry.id   AF-A0AAN7H573-F1
#
_cell.length_a   1.000
_cell.length_b   1.000
_cell.length_c   1.000
_cell.angle_alpha   90.00
_cell.angle_beta   90.00
_cell.angle_gamma   90.00
#
_symmetry.space_group_name_H-M   'P 1'
#
loop_
_entity.id
_entity.type
_entity.pdbx_description
1 polymer ?
#
loop_
_entity_poly.entity_id
_entity_poly.type
_entity_poly.pdbx_seq_one_letter_code
_entity_poly.pdbx_strand_id
1 'polypeptide(L)'
;MISDIGLLTREGMEHFYMVFKDMKHWRDEDWEDPFPDEPFPNKPWGKGAPEMYRKMLVERKLSRINQNEGKGPLIKVRAVAVFDTVGSLGIPNVSFLNHMGLAKSTKEFRLYDTNLSDRIEYAFHALALDEHRPPFAPTVWERTAKNKNTTDLRQVWFPGNHGNVGGGWEDAGMANMSLAWMMDQLASIGVEFDEASIARMIAHLEKTYHKLAEKEDVKLPHPVNKQPRPVGNLEAAAILSGVNPDAGEKAGSESSDGEDGRGCCPGGCCSGLGSKVKSLLFSQKQLHWGVEPFCENSVPVRPWALGALLDTESWMYKLAGHDIRSPGTYKKLDPMTGRETKVFLEDTNERMHSSVRVRLALKGLGLNDQEEWKAPALQGNWRLRKTTVKIVDPIPSSIATWEPVGLIDSVHTSVNKGLKNMLGVYGGGTDAASINTSQAPTTVDIIVEQQRPLEIDAKKGYRWVWEWCGSMKDAPPQRLIVEEPLGPFERQLLRLTGGVPNVYEYAETVKNMDGRKI
;
A
#
# COMPACT_ATOMS: atom_id res chain seq x y z
N MET A 1 -3.40 28.70 -1.66
CA MET A 1 -3.87 29.37 -2.89
C MET A 1 -5.37 29.72 -2.86
N ILE A 2 -6.32 28.77 -2.98
CA ILE A 2 -7.77 29.10 -3.02
C ILE A 2 -8.23 29.88 -1.76
N SER A 3 -7.63 29.56 -0.62
CA SER A 3 -7.71 30.30 0.65
C SER A 3 -7.29 31.77 0.56
N ASP A 4 -6.34 32.09 -0.32
CA ASP A 4 -5.61 33.35 -0.28
C ASP A 4 -6.14 34.29 -1.37
N ILE A 5 -6.29 33.77 -2.59
CA ILE A 5 -6.69 34.51 -3.80
C ILE A 5 -8.13 34.26 -4.27
N GLY A 6 -8.84 33.28 -3.69
CA GLY A 6 -10.16 32.83 -4.17
C GLY A 6 -10.08 31.78 -5.27
N LEU A 7 -11.20 31.54 -5.96
CA LEU A 7 -11.28 30.64 -7.10
C LEU A 7 -11.18 31.45 -8.40
N LEU A 8 -10.15 31.17 -9.20
CA LEU A 8 -9.95 31.82 -10.48
C LEU A 8 -11.15 31.59 -11.42
N THR A 9 -11.49 32.61 -12.21
CA THR A 9 -12.48 32.50 -13.28
C THR A 9 -11.83 31.82 -14.50
N ARG A 10 -12.62 31.53 -15.55
CA ARG A 10 -12.08 30.97 -16.79
C ARG A 10 -10.96 31.84 -17.38
N GLU A 11 -11.17 33.16 -17.37
CA GLU A 11 -10.20 34.17 -17.79
C GLU A 11 -8.98 34.21 -16.84
N GLY A 12 -9.20 34.25 -15.52
CA GLY A 12 -8.10 34.22 -14.55
C GLY A 12 -7.24 32.94 -14.59
N MET A 13 -7.79 31.81 -15.06
CA MET A 13 -7.01 30.59 -15.28
C MET A 13 -6.00 30.70 -16.43
N GLU A 14 -6.20 31.60 -17.39
CA GLU A 14 -5.22 31.86 -18.46
C GLU A 14 -3.93 32.47 -17.89
N HIS A 15 -4.04 33.21 -16.78
CA HIS A 15 -2.90 33.78 -16.04
C HIS A 15 -2.44 32.93 -14.84
N PHE A 16 -2.92 31.69 -14.68
CA PHE A 16 -2.67 30.86 -13.49
C PHE A 16 -1.17 30.76 -13.11
N TYR A 17 -0.28 30.59 -14.10
CA TYR A 17 1.16 30.48 -13.84
C TYR A 17 1.75 31.77 -13.24
N MET A 18 1.31 32.94 -13.72
CA MET A 18 1.78 34.24 -13.24
C MET A 18 1.28 34.47 -11.81
N VAL A 19 -0.01 34.25 -11.59
CA VAL A 19 -0.65 34.33 -10.26
C VAL A 19 0.00 33.38 -9.24
N PHE A 20 0.42 32.19 -9.68
CA PHE A 20 1.11 31.21 -8.85
C PHE A 20 2.55 31.63 -8.49
N LYS A 21 3.28 32.24 -9.45
CA LYS A 21 4.60 32.83 -9.20
C LYS A 21 4.50 34.02 -8.24
N ASP A 22 3.58 34.94 -8.47
CA ASP A 22 3.31 36.09 -7.58
C ASP A 22 2.99 35.62 -6.15
N MET A 23 2.08 34.65 -5.99
CA MET A 23 1.73 34.07 -4.68
C MET A 23 2.94 33.41 -3.98
N LYS A 24 3.89 32.83 -4.72
CA LYS A 24 5.10 32.25 -4.12
C LYS A 24 6.09 33.29 -3.66
N HIS A 25 6.23 34.38 -4.42
CA HIS A 25 7.31 35.35 -4.21
C HIS A 25 6.88 36.69 -3.63
N TRP A 26 5.60 36.93 -3.31
CA TRP A 26 5.14 38.13 -2.59
C TRP A 26 5.68 38.32 -1.14
N ARG A 27 6.62 37.47 -0.72
CA ARG A 27 7.38 37.50 0.54
C ARG A 27 8.88 37.19 0.38
N ASP A 28 9.37 37.19 -0.86
CA ASP A 28 10.79 37.12 -1.24
C ASP A 28 11.29 38.50 -1.74
N GLU A 29 12.08 39.23 -0.93
CA GLU A 29 12.51 40.61 -1.27
C GLU A 29 13.49 40.67 -2.45
N ASP A 30 14.22 39.58 -2.67
CA ASP A 30 15.23 39.45 -3.72
C ASP A 30 14.64 38.89 -5.04
N TRP A 31 13.31 38.80 -5.17
CA TRP A 31 12.65 38.24 -6.34
C TRP A 31 12.46 39.25 -7.48
N GLU A 32 13.13 38.99 -8.60
CA GLU A 32 12.86 39.65 -9.88
C GLU A 32 11.66 38.97 -10.58
N ASP A 33 10.55 39.68 -10.71
CA ASP A 33 9.36 39.19 -11.38
C ASP A 33 9.53 39.18 -12.91
N PRO A 34 9.46 38.00 -13.57
CA PRO A 34 9.53 37.91 -15.04
C PRO A 34 8.26 38.41 -15.76
N PHE A 35 7.19 38.73 -15.03
CA PHE A 35 5.89 39.13 -15.59
C PHE A 35 5.32 40.40 -14.90
N PRO A 36 6.08 41.52 -14.82
CA PRO A 36 5.77 42.66 -13.94
C PRO A 36 4.39 43.31 -14.18
N ASP A 37 3.89 43.26 -15.41
CA ASP A 37 2.61 43.84 -15.83
C ASP A 37 1.46 42.82 -15.93
N GLU A 38 1.73 41.53 -15.70
CA GLU A 38 0.84 40.39 -15.99
C GLU A 38 0.59 39.54 -14.73
N PRO A 39 -0.67 39.30 -14.29
CA PRO A 39 -1.94 39.68 -14.92
C PRO A 39 -2.32 41.16 -14.73
N PHE A 40 -1.53 41.93 -13.98
CA PHE A 40 -1.69 43.37 -13.83
C PHE A 40 -0.42 44.02 -13.28
N PRO A 41 -0.16 45.31 -13.61
CA PRO A 41 0.94 46.09 -13.06
C PRO A 41 0.70 46.48 -11.60
N ASN A 42 1.77 46.95 -10.94
CA ASN A 42 1.79 47.42 -9.54
C ASN A 42 1.34 46.35 -8.54
N LYS A 43 1.91 45.14 -8.68
CA LYS A 43 1.62 43.99 -7.81
C LYS A 43 1.99 44.30 -6.35
N PRO A 44 1.13 43.97 -5.38
CA PRO A 44 1.39 44.24 -3.97
C PRO A 44 2.40 43.27 -3.36
N TRP A 45 3.16 43.77 -2.39
CA TRP A 45 4.33 43.11 -1.80
C TRP A 45 4.23 43.03 -0.26
N GLY A 46 4.82 42.00 0.34
CA GLY A 46 5.02 41.86 1.79
C GLY A 46 3.82 41.27 2.55
N LYS A 47 3.75 41.52 3.86
CA LYS A 47 2.80 40.86 4.78
C LYS A 47 1.32 41.03 4.38
N GLY A 48 0.96 42.17 3.79
CA GLY A 48 -0.40 42.49 3.32
C GLY A 48 -0.71 42.07 1.88
N ALA A 49 0.28 41.61 1.11
CA ALA A 49 0.11 41.24 -0.29
C ALA A 49 -1.05 40.27 -0.57
N PRO A 50 -1.30 39.20 0.22
CA PRO A 50 -2.36 38.25 -0.09
C PRO A 50 -3.76 38.87 -0.21
N GLU A 51 -4.07 39.82 0.67
CA GLU A 51 -5.37 40.49 0.69
C GLU A 51 -5.51 41.52 -0.43
N MET A 52 -4.46 42.30 -0.67
CA MET A 52 -4.43 43.29 -1.76
C MET A 52 -4.47 42.61 -3.12
N TYR A 53 -3.69 41.54 -3.33
CA TYR A 53 -3.62 40.81 -4.59
C TYR A 53 -4.96 40.15 -4.93
N ARG A 54 -5.59 39.50 -3.92
CA ARG A 54 -6.95 38.97 -4.05
C ARG A 54 -7.94 40.06 -4.46
N LYS A 55 -7.88 41.24 -3.84
CA LYS A 55 -8.76 42.35 -4.18
C LYS A 55 -8.59 42.78 -5.64
N MET A 56 -7.35 42.92 -6.11
CA MET A 56 -7.04 43.29 -7.51
C MET A 56 -7.53 42.25 -8.52
N LEU A 57 -7.39 40.95 -8.23
CA LEU A 57 -7.96 39.87 -9.04
C LEU A 57 -9.49 39.92 -9.11
N VAL A 58 -10.17 40.19 -7.99
CA VAL A 58 -11.64 40.25 -7.92
C VAL A 58 -12.18 41.50 -8.64
N GLU A 59 -11.55 42.66 -8.45
CA GLU A 59 -11.89 43.90 -9.17
C GLU A 59 -11.78 43.72 -10.69
N ARG A 60 -10.80 42.94 -11.16
CA ARG A 60 -10.59 42.59 -12.57
C ARG A 60 -11.37 41.37 -13.05
N LYS A 61 -12.22 40.77 -12.21
CA LYS A 61 -13.01 39.55 -12.52
C LYS A 61 -12.18 38.30 -12.86
N LEU A 62 -10.88 38.30 -12.56
CA LEU A 62 -9.97 37.17 -12.72
C LEU A 62 -10.14 36.13 -11.59
N SER A 63 -10.69 36.53 -10.44
CA SER A 63 -11.03 35.62 -9.34
C SER A 63 -12.39 35.96 -8.74
N ARG A 64 -13.00 34.96 -8.08
CA ARG A 64 -14.17 35.13 -7.22
C ARG A 64 -13.93 34.51 -5.85
N ILE A 65 -14.43 35.19 -4.82
CA ILE A 65 -14.27 34.78 -3.42
C ILE A 65 -15.56 34.22 -2.81
N ASN A 66 -16.70 34.48 -3.45
CA ASN A 66 -18.03 34.02 -3.04
C ASN A 66 -18.64 33.09 -4.11
N GLN A 67 -19.54 32.22 -3.68
CA GLN A 67 -20.40 31.43 -4.56
C GLN A 67 -21.35 32.33 -5.37
N ASN A 68 -22.09 31.77 -6.32
CA ASN A 68 -23.11 32.45 -7.11
C ASN A 68 -22.63 33.79 -7.68
N GLU A 69 -21.53 33.75 -8.45
CA GLU A 69 -20.93 34.91 -9.13
C GLU A 69 -20.63 36.11 -8.22
N GLY A 70 -20.26 35.86 -6.96
CA GLY A 70 -19.94 36.90 -5.99
C GLY A 70 -21.04 37.19 -4.96
N LYS A 71 -22.25 36.64 -5.14
CA LYS A 71 -23.44 36.97 -4.32
C LYS A 71 -23.74 35.97 -3.19
N GLY A 72 -23.15 34.78 -3.23
CA GLY A 72 -23.35 33.72 -2.24
C GLY A 72 -22.43 33.82 -1.01
N PRO A 73 -22.36 32.78 -0.16
CA PRO A 73 -21.36 32.69 0.91
C PRO A 73 -19.93 32.56 0.33
N LEU A 74 -18.91 32.73 1.18
CA LEU A 74 -17.51 32.50 0.81
C LEU A 74 -17.30 31.10 0.23
N ILE A 75 -16.45 30.99 -0.79
CA ILE A 75 -16.07 29.71 -1.39
C ILE A 75 -15.24 28.92 -0.38
N LYS A 76 -15.72 27.71 -0.09
CA LYS A 76 -14.98 26.65 0.58
C LYS A 76 -14.62 25.55 -0.42
N VAL A 77 -13.57 24.81 -0.10
CA VAL A 77 -13.25 23.54 -0.74
C VAL A 77 -13.97 22.45 0.04
N ARG A 78 -14.89 21.74 -0.61
CA ARG A 78 -15.65 20.66 0.02
C ARG A 78 -14.72 19.56 0.49
N ALA A 79 -13.92 18.99 -0.41
CA ALA A 79 -12.90 18.01 -0.06
C ALA A 79 -11.57 18.24 -0.77
N VAL A 80 -10.48 17.89 -0.10
CA VAL A 80 -9.17 17.65 -0.70
C VAL A 80 -8.85 16.17 -0.46
N ALA A 81 -8.68 15.41 -1.54
CA ALA A 81 -8.40 13.99 -1.54
C ALA A 81 -7.09 13.76 -2.30
N VAL A 82 -6.07 13.22 -1.63
CA VAL A 82 -4.71 13.08 -2.19
C VAL A 82 -4.07 11.74 -1.85
N PHE A 83 -3.21 11.29 -2.75
CA PHE A 83 -2.38 10.11 -2.58
C PHE A 83 -0.93 10.56 -2.41
N ASP A 84 -0.35 10.23 -1.27
CA ASP A 84 1.07 10.32 -0.92
C ASP A 84 1.78 11.62 -1.29
N THR A 85 1.14 12.78 -1.01
CA THR A 85 1.68 14.13 -1.26
C THR A 85 3.13 14.29 -0.77
N VAL A 86 4.06 14.55 -1.70
CA VAL A 86 5.48 14.78 -1.40
C VAL A 86 5.82 16.27 -1.34
N GLY A 87 6.66 16.66 -0.37
CA GLY A 87 6.96 18.07 -0.10
C GLY A 87 7.95 18.72 -1.06
N SER A 88 8.56 17.93 -1.95
CA SER A 88 9.56 18.37 -2.92
C SER A 88 9.44 17.62 -4.25
N LEU A 89 8.91 18.29 -5.29
CA LEU A 89 9.32 17.93 -6.66
C LEU A 89 10.73 18.45 -6.88
N GLY A 90 11.69 17.55 -7.02
CA GLY A 90 13.09 17.91 -7.21
C GLY A 90 13.98 16.73 -7.60
N ILE A 91 14.97 17.01 -8.44
CA ILE A 91 16.08 16.08 -8.74
C ILE A 91 16.87 15.84 -7.43
N PRO A 92 17.33 14.61 -7.13
CA PRO A 92 18.11 14.33 -5.94
C PRO A 92 19.32 15.25 -5.80
N ASN A 93 19.52 15.81 -4.59
CA ASN A 93 20.64 16.68 -4.26
C ASN A 93 21.93 15.85 -4.04
N VAL A 94 22.35 15.10 -5.06
CA VAL A 94 23.58 14.30 -5.02
C VAL A 94 24.78 15.18 -5.38
N SER A 95 25.85 15.07 -4.60
CA SER A 95 27.03 15.94 -4.67
C SER A 95 27.66 16.04 -6.07
N PHE A 96 27.56 14.96 -6.86
CA PHE A 96 28.04 14.90 -8.25
C PHE A 96 27.20 15.72 -9.24
N LEU A 97 25.86 15.72 -9.13
CA LEU A 97 25.01 16.52 -10.04
C LEU A 97 25.12 18.02 -9.78
N ASN A 98 25.38 18.41 -8.52
CA ASN A 98 25.75 19.79 -8.17
C ASN A 98 27.04 20.22 -8.88
N HIS A 99 28.04 19.33 -8.95
CA HIS A 99 29.32 19.58 -9.62
C HIS A 99 29.20 19.71 -11.15
N MET A 100 28.16 19.12 -11.76
CA MET A 100 27.88 19.23 -13.19
C MET A 100 26.92 20.39 -13.55
N GLY A 101 26.51 21.22 -12.60
CA GLY A 101 25.60 22.35 -12.85
C GLY A 101 24.16 21.97 -13.23
N LEU A 102 23.80 20.68 -13.10
CA LEU A 102 22.46 20.16 -13.46
C LEU A 102 21.44 20.26 -12.32
N ALA A 103 21.86 20.74 -11.15
CA ALA A 103 21.01 20.96 -9.98
C ALA A 103 20.09 22.18 -10.15
N LYS A 104 19.03 22.05 -10.97
CA LYS A 104 17.94 23.03 -10.98
C LYS A 104 17.27 23.06 -9.60
N SER A 105 17.09 24.28 -9.08
CA SER A 105 16.76 24.54 -7.69
C SER A 105 15.47 23.84 -7.23
N THR A 106 15.61 22.93 -6.26
CA THR A 106 14.48 22.27 -5.58
C THR A 106 13.62 23.23 -4.73
N LYS A 107 13.95 24.53 -4.68
CA LYS A 107 13.08 25.56 -4.09
C LYS A 107 11.74 25.70 -4.82
N GLU A 108 11.71 25.53 -6.15
CA GLU A 108 10.54 25.94 -6.96
C GLU A 108 9.22 25.21 -6.63
N PHE A 109 9.25 24.04 -5.99
CA PHE A 109 8.06 23.23 -5.70
C PHE A 109 7.86 22.87 -4.21
N ARG A 110 8.54 23.54 -3.29
CA ARG A 110 8.37 23.25 -1.86
C ARG A 110 6.95 23.63 -1.40
N LEU A 111 6.31 22.73 -0.67
CA LEU A 111 5.10 23.05 0.08
C LEU A 111 5.52 23.74 1.38
N TYR A 112 5.51 25.07 1.38
CA TYR A 112 5.96 25.91 2.49
C TYR A 112 5.03 25.90 3.72
N ASP A 113 3.86 25.27 3.61
CA ASP A 113 2.86 25.21 4.67
C ASP A 113 2.17 23.83 4.71
N THR A 114 2.32 23.13 5.85
CA THR A 114 1.62 21.87 6.17
C THR A 114 0.28 22.10 6.87
N ASN A 115 -0.06 23.34 7.21
CA ASN A 115 -1.34 23.67 7.83
C ASN A 115 -2.47 23.57 6.81
N LEU A 116 -3.53 22.84 7.15
CA LEU A 116 -4.76 22.88 6.38
C LEU A 116 -5.45 24.24 6.52
N SER A 117 -5.96 24.76 5.40
CA SER A 117 -6.80 25.97 5.42
C SER A 117 -8.11 25.68 6.15
N ASP A 118 -8.57 26.68 6.90
CA ASP A 118 -9.91 26.81 7.48
C ASP A 118 -11.07 26.82 6.48
N ARG A 119 -10.78 26.82 5.16
CA ARG A 119 -11.77 26.69 4.09
C ARG A 119 -11.89 25.29 3.50
N ILE A 120 -11.17 24.29 4.03
CA ILE A 120 -11.30 22.89 3.64
C ILE A 120 -12.20 22.19 4.65
N GLU A 121 -13.34 21.63 4.20
CA GLU A 121 -14.27 20.92 5.11
C GLU A 121 -13.83 19.47 5.37
N TYR A 122 -13.30 18.79 4.35
CA TYR A 122 -12.82 17.41 4.42
C TYR A 122 -11.43 17.30 3.78
N ALA A 123 -10.50 16.62 4.46
CA ALA A 123 -9.11 16.46 4.03
C ALA A 123 -8.69 14.99 4.20
N PHE A 124 -8.52 14.28 3.10
CA PHE A 124 -8.26 12.84 3.06
C PHE A 124 -6.92 12.57 2.36
N HIS A 125 -6.02 11.86 3.03
CA HIS A 125 -4.67 11.59 2.54
C HIS A 125 -4.31 10.11 2.74
N ALA A 126 -4.10 9.37 1.66
CA ALA A 126 -3.53 8.02 1.71
C ALA A 126 -2.00 8.11 1.67
N LEU A 127 -1.30 7.48 2.63
CA LEU A 127 0.15 7.60 2.84
C LEU A 127 0.86 6.24 2.69
N ALA A 128 2.01 6.22 2.03
CA ALA A 128 2.86 5.03 1.86
C ALA A 128 3.76 4.78 3.07
N LEU A 129 3.84 3.54 3.59
CA LEU A 129 4.77 3.17 4.67
C LEU A 129 6.19 2.85 4.16
N ASP A 130 6.28 2.20 3.00
CA ASP A 130 7.52 1.61 2.47
C ASP A 130 8.11 2.44 1.31
N GLU A 131 7.87 3.75 1.33
CA GLU A 131 8.51 4.71 0.43
C GLU A 131 9.75 5.31 1.10
N HIS A 132 10.92 4.87 0.63
CA HIS A 132 12.20 5.13 1.29
C HIS A 132 13.10 6.16 0.61
N ARG A 133 12.71 6.71 -0.54
CA ARG A 133 13.52 7.68 -1.27
C ARG A 133 13.42 9.05 -0.57
N PRO A 134 14.51 9.66 -0.08
CA PRO A 134 14.44 10.92 0.67
C PRO A 134 13.72 12.10 -0.04
N PRO A 135 13.77 12.26 -1.39
CA PRO A 135 12.96 13.27 -2.09
C PRO A 135 11.44 13.05 -2.02
N PHE A 136 10.99 11.86 -1.62
CA PHE A 136 9.59 11.46 -1.45
C PHE A 136 9.17 11.50 0.03
N ALA A 137 9.77 12.38 0.85
CA ALA A 137 9.29 12.65 2.20
C ALA A 137 7.83 13.15 2.17
N PRO A 138 6.92 12.53 2.95
CA PRO A 138 5.49 12.85 2.90
C PRO A 138 5.18 14.18 3.58
N THR A 139 4.24 14.93 3.01
CA THR A 139 3.72 16.19 3.57
C THR A 139 2.51 15.89 4.45
N VAL A 140 2.76 15.40 5.67
CA VAL A 140 1.70 15.17 6.66
C VAL A 140 1.09 16.51 7.08
N TRP A 141 -0.23 16.58 7.11
CA TRP A 141 -0.99 17.77 7.49
C TRP A 141 -1.30 17.84 8.98
N GLU A 142 -1.56 19.04 9.46
CA GLU A 142 -2.09 19.28 10.81
C GLU A 142 -3.36 20.16 10.80
N ARG A 143 -4.21 19.97 11.80
CA ARG A 143 -5.29 20.91 12.12
C ARG A 143 -4.81 21.98 13.07
N THR A 144 -5.08 23.22 12.73
CA THR A 144 -4.84 24.39 13.56
C THR A 144 -6.05 24.67 14.46
N ALA A 145 -5.87 25.53 15.46
CA ALA A 145 -6.97 26.02 16.30
C ALA A 145 -8.13 26.66 15.50
N LYS A 146 -7.89 27.13 14.27
CA LYS A 146 -8.93 27.72 13.40
C LYS A 146 -9.85 26.69 12.76
N ASN A 147 -9.34 25.48 12.48
CA ASN A 147 -10.05 24.48 11.69
C ASN A 147 -10.27 23.13 12.39
N LYS A 148 -9.76 22.97 13.62
CA LYS A 148 -9.97 21.81 14.49
C LYS A 148 -11.43 21.31 14.58
N ASN A 149 -12.40 22.22 14.58
CA ASN A 149 -13.82 21.92 14.71
C ASN A 149 -14.61 22.07 13.38
N THR A 150 -13.93 22.34 12.26
CA THR A 150 -14.56 22.59 10.95
C THR A 150 -13.97 21.79 9.80
N THR A 151 -12.79 21.18 10.00
CA THR A 151 -12.14 20.26 9.06
C THR A 151 -12.11 18.84 9.63
N ASP A 152 -12.68 17.90 8.90
CA ASP A 152 -12.48 16.46 9.09
C ASP A 152 -11.22 16.04 8.33
N LEU A 153 -10.11 15.92 9.06
CA LEU A 153 -8.82 15.46 8.57
C LEU A 153 -8.68 13.96 8.82
N ARG A 154 -8.30 13.17 7.81
CA ARG A 154 -7.97 11.75 7.94
C ARG A 154 -6.72 11.44 7.11
N GLN A 155 -5.69 10.90 7.75
CA GLN A 155 -4.43 10.54 7.09
C GLN A 155 -4.14 9.07 7.37
N VAL A 156 -4.27 8.21 6.37
CA VAL A 156 -4.25 6.75 6.55
C VAL A 156 -3.02 6.15 5.91
N TRP A 157 -2.25 5.41 6.70
CA TRP A 157 -1.02 4.72 6.29
C TRP A 157 -1.31 3.32 5.71
N PHE A 158 -0.73 3.04 4.54
CA PHE A 158 -0.86 1.78 3.77
C PHE A 158 0.51 1.12 3.52
N PRO A 159 0.58 -0.22 3.37
CA PRO A 159 1.79 -0.91 2.94
C PRO A 159 2.19 -0.54 1.50
N GLY A 160 3.48 -0.61 1.20
CA GLY A 160 4.07 -0.31 -0.09
C GLY A 160 4.57 1.13 -0.23
N ASN A 161 5.16 1.42 -1.40
CA ASN A 161 5.76 2.72 -1.70
C ASN A 161 4.77 3.72 -2.34
N HIS A 162 5.28 4.87 -2.80
CA HIS A 162 4.48 5.94 -3.41
C HIS A 162 3.57 5.44 -4.55
N GLY A 163 4.06 4.52 -5.40
CA GLY A 163 3.27 3.95 -6.50
C GLY A 163 2.35 2.80 -6.08
N ASN A 164 2.65 2.09 -4.98
CA ASN A 164 1.69 1.14 -4.41
C ASN A 164 0.48 1.85 -3.78
N VAL A 165 0.60 3.11 -3.34
CA VAL A 165 -0.50 3.90 -2.77
C VAL A 165 -1.15 4.84 -3.79
N GLY A 166 -0.39 5.47 -4.68
CA GLY A 166 -0.89 6.38 -5.72
C GLY A 166 -1.23 5.72 -7.05
N GLY A 167 -0.85 4.46 -7.26
CA GLY A 167 -0.99 3.74 -8.53
C GLY A 167 0.14 4.00 -9.53
N GLY A 168 -0.05 3.52 -10.76
CA GLY A 168 0.90 3.67 -11.87
C GLY A 168 1.67 2.39 -12.26
N TRP A 169 1.42 1.26 -11.59
CA TRP A 169 2.02 -0.05 -11.88
C TRP A 169 1.08 -0.99 -12.66
N GLU A 170 1.62 -2.06 -13.26
CA GLU A 170 0.81 -3.13 -13.88
C GLU A 170 0.05 -3.91 -12.80
N ASP A 171 0.69 -4.27 -11.67
CA ASP A 171 0.01 -4.74 -10.45
C ASP A 171 -0.56 -3.54 -9.68
N ALA A 172 -1.86 -3.33 -9.84
CA ALA A 172 -2.64 -2.31 -9.14
C ALA A 172 -3.26 -2.78 -7.81
N GLY A 173 -2.96 -4.00 -7.34
CA GLY A 173 -3.67 -4.63 -6.21
C GLY A 173 -3.65 -3.79 -4.93
N MET A 174 -2.48 -3.25 -4.56
CA MET A 174 -2.35 -2.35 -3.41
C MET A 174 -2.96 -0.97 -3.66
N ALA A 175 -2.84 -0.43 -4.88
CA ALA A 175 -3.35 0.90 -5.23
C ALA A 175 -4.88 0.94 -5.32
N ASN A 176 -5.51 -0.16 -5.70
CA ASN A 176 -6.96 -0.33 -5.66
C ASN A 176 -7.50 -0.27 -4.22
N MET A 177 -6.69 -0.62 -3.21
CA MET A 177 -7.10 -0.57 -1.81
C MET A 177 -7.10 0.87 -1.27
N SER A 178 -6.04 1.65 -1.51
CA SER A 178 -6.00 3.07 -1.17
C SER A 178 -7.04 3.87 -1.96
N LEU A 179 -7.30 3.50 -3.22
CA LEU A 179 -8.38 4.07 -4.03
C LEU A 179 -9.76 3.75 -3.45
N ALA A 180 -10.04 2.49 -3.09
CA ALA A 180 -11.31 2.11 -2.45
C ALA A 180 -11.54 2.87 -1.13
N TRP A 181 -10.50 2.97 -0.28
CA TRP A 181 -10.55 3.80 0.93
C TRP A 181 -10.90 5.26 0.61
N MET A 182 -10.25 5.86 -0.40
CA MET A 182 -10.50 7.24 -0.81
C MET A 182 -11.93 7.44 -1.34
N MET A 183 -12.44 6.45 -2.09
CA MET A 183 -13.82 6.43 -2.56
C MET A 183 -14.81 6.38 -1.38
N ASP A 184 -14.52 5.59 -0.33
CA ASP A 184 -15.34 5.54 0.87
C ASP A 184 -15.36 6.89 1.62
N GLN A 185 -14.21 7.59 1.68
CA GLN A 185 -14.16 8.92 2.29
C GLN A 185 -15.01 9.93 1.49
N LEU A 186 -14.87 9.93 0.17
CA LEU A 186 -15.58 10.85 -0.73
C LEU A 186 -17.09 10.54 -0.83
N ALA A 187 -17.48 9.27 -0.84
CA ALA A 187 -18.88 8.86 -0.82
C ALA A 187 -19.57 9.25 0.48
N SER A 188 -18.86 9.21 1.62
CA SER A 188 -19.40 9.66 2.92
C SER A 188 -19.83 11.13 2.95
N ILE A 189 -19.42 11.95 1.97
CA ILE A 189 -19.77 13.37 1.85
C ILE A 189 -20.60 13.71 0.61
N GLY A 190 -21.08 12.69 -0.13
CA GLY A 190 -21.98 12.82 -1.28
C GLY A 190 -21.31 12.78 -2.67
N VAL A 191 -20.11 12.20 -2.81
CA VAL A 191 -19.51 11.95 -4.13
C VAL A 191 -19.94 10.57 -4.65
N GLU A 192 -20.51 10.53 -5.85
CA GLU A 192 -20.88 9.30 -6.54
C GLU A 192 -19.77 8.86 -7.50
N PHE A 193 -19.69 7.56 -7.78
CA PHE A 193 -18.68 6.95 -8.66
C PHE A 193 -19.33 6.13 -9.77
N ASP A 194 -18.76 6.17 -10.97
CA ASP A 194 -19.23 5.38 -12.11
C ASP A 194 -18.97 3.88 -11.90
N GLU A 195 -20.05 3.11 -11.70
CA GLU A 195 -20.01 1.65 -11.50
C GLU A 195 -19.25 0.93 -12.62
N ALA A 196 -19.39 1.39 -13.87
CA ALA A 196 -18.70 0.78 -15.00
C ALA A 196 -17.17 0.97 -14.91
N SER A 197 -16.70 2.07 -14.32
CA SER A 197 -15.27 2.33 -14.07
C SER A 197 -14.73 1.43 -12.97
N ILE A 198 -15.50 1.21 -11.91
CA ILE A 198 -15.17 0.28 -10.82
C ILE A 198 -15.06 -1.16 -11.35
N ALA A 199 -16.03 -1.58 -12.17
CA ALA A 199 -16.01 -2.88 -12.83
C ALA A 199 -14.76 -3.09 -13.71
N ARG A 200 -14.34 -2.06 -14.47
CA ARG A 200 -13.12 -2.12 -15.30
C ARG A 200 -11.85 -2.21 -14.46
N MET A 201 -11.78 -1.55 -13.30
CA MET A 201 -10.64 -1.63 -12.38
C MET A 201 -10.44 -3.05 -11.85
N ILE A 202 -11.53 -3.71 -11.41
CA ILE A 202 -11.50 -5.09 -10.89
C ILE A 202 -11.06 -6.07 -12.00
N ALA A 203 -11.70 -6.00 -13.17
CA ALA A 203 -11.36 -6.87 -14.30
C ALA A 203 -9.94 -6.64 -14.85
N HIS A 204 -9.39 -5.43 -14.69
CA HIS A 204 -8.00 -5.15 -15.03
C HIS A 204 -7.02 -5.88 -14.10
N LEU A 205 -7.28 -5.85 -12.78
CA LEU A 205 -6.44 -6.53 -11.78
C LEU A 205 -6.37 -8.04 -12.02
N GLU A 206 -7.52 -8.68 -12.22
CA GLU A 206 -7.60 -10.10 -12.57
C GLU A 206 -6.80 -10.41 -13.84
N LYS A 207 -7.00 -9.60 -14.89
CA LYS A 207 -6.30 -9.78 -16.17
C LYS A 207 -4.79 -9.60 -16.05
N THR A 208 -4.30 -8.70 -15.19
CA THR A 208 -2.87 -8.57 -14.90
C THR A 208 -2.33 -9.85 -14.27
N TYR A 209 -2.94 -10.36 -13.20
CA TYR A 209 -2.40 -11.54 -12.52
C TYR A 209 -2.41 -12.80 -13.40
N HIS A 210 -3.44 -12.99 -14.24
CA HIS A 210 -3.45 -14.08 -15.22
C HIS A 210 -2.30 -13.95 -16.24
N LYS A 211 -2.07 -12.76 -16.80
CA LYS A 211 -0.93 -12.50 -17.70
C LYS A 211 0.43 -12.70 -17.05
N LEU A 212 0.58 -12.36 -15.77
CA LEU A 212 1.84 -12.56 -15.04
C LEU A 212 2.11 -14.06 -14.88
N ALA A 213 1.10 -14.85 -14.52
CA ALA A 213 1.20 -16.30 -14.45
C ALA A 213 1.51 -16.95 -15.82
N GLU A 214 0.97 -16.42 -16.92
CA GLU A 214 1.32 -16.86 -18.29
C GLU A 214 2.77 -16.50 -18.67
N LYS A 215 3.25 -15.29 -18.32
CA LYS A 215 4.61 -14.81 -18.67
C LYS A 215 5.74 -15.55 -17.96
N GLU A 216 5.52 -15.99 -16.71
CA GLU A 216 6.59 -16.56 -15.88
C GLU A 216 6.91 -18.04 -16.19
N ASP A 217 6.19 -18.69 -17.14
CA ASP A 217 6.28 -20.14 -17.43
C ASP A 217 6.30 -20.98 -16.14
N VAL A 218 5.49 -20.56 -15.17
CA VAL A 218 5.43 -21.20 -13.87
C VAL A 218 4.88 -22.59 -14.11
N LYS A 219 5.74 -23.59 -13.92
CA LYS A 219 5.30 -24.90 -13.45
C LYS A 219 4.60 -24.67 -12.13
N LEU A 220 3.30 -24.34 -12.21
CA LEU A 220 2.36 -24.37 -11.12
C LEU A 220 2.67 -25.66 -10.36
N PRO A 221 2.80 -25.63 -9.02
CA PRO A 221 3.03 -26.86 -8.28
C PRO A 221 1.89 -27.80 -8.62
N HIS A 222 2.16 -28.79 -9.47
CA HIS A 222 1.19 -29.82 -9.78
C HIS A 222 0.73 -30.37 -8.43
N PRO A 223 -0.59 -30.54 -8.20
CA PRO A 223 -1.04 -31.20 -6.99
C PRO A 223 -0.31 -32.52 -6.92
N VAL A 224 0.59 -32.65 -5.95
CA VAL A 224 1.45 -33.81 -5.86
C VAL A 224 0.53 -34.96 -5.51
N ASN A 225 0.19 -35.76 -6.52
CA ASN A 225 -0.63 -36.96 -6.40
C ASN A 225 0.20 -38.07 -5.70
N LYS A 226 0.68 -37.75 -4.49
CA LYS A 226 0.94 -38.73 -3.46
C LYS A 226 -0.43 -39.25 -3.06
N GLN A 227 -0.84 -40.32 -3.73
CA GLN A 227 -1.71 -41.29 -3.07
C GLN A 227 -1.17 -41.50 -1.65
N PRO A 228 -2.02 -41.43 -0.61
CA PRO A 228 -1.55 -41.59 0.75
C PRO A 228 -0.90 -42.96 0.88
N ARG A 229 0.43 -42.98 1.04
CA ARG A 229 1.12 -44.21 1.45
C ARG A 229 0.53 -44.60 2.80
N PRO A 230 0.08 -45.86 2.98
CA PRO A 230 -0.52 -46.27 4.24
C PRO A 230 0.50 -46.06 5.36
N VAL A 231 0.16 -45.16 6.29
CA VAL A 231 0.91 -45.00 7.53
C VAL A 231 0.62 -46.25 8.35
N GLY A 232 1.61 -47.14 8.44
CA GLY A 232 1.54 -48.32 9.29
C GLY A 232 1.53 -47.92 10.76
N ASN A 233 0.36 -47.58 11.28
CA ASN A 233 0.14 -47.40 12.71
C ASN A 233 0.23 -48.77 13.40
N LEU A 234 1.26 -48.98 14.21
CA LEU A 234 1.37 -50.16 15.07
C LEU A 234 2.13 -49.83 16.37
N GLU A 235 1.49 -49.07 17.26
CA GLU A 235 1.65 -49.18 18.72
C GLU A 235 0.38 -48.67 19.43
N ALA A 236 -0.72 -49.43 19.34
CA ALA A 236 -1.89 -49.29 20.24
C ALA A 236 -2.92 -50.44 20.14
N ALA A 237 -2.51 -51.73 20.08
CA ALA A 237 -3.37 -52.89 20.45
C ALA A 237 -2.66 -54.25 20.25
N ALA A 238 -1.96 -54.77 21.26
CA ALA A 238 -1.60 -56.19 21.34
C ALA A 238 -1.20 -56.63 22.77
N ILE A 239 -2.04 -56.35 23.77
CA ILE A 239 -2.11 -57.26 24.93
C ILE A 239 -2.95 -58.44 24.45
N LEU A 240 -2.30 -59.54 24.04
CA LEU A 240 -2.75 -60.94 24.01
C LEU A 240 -1.74 -61.80 23.21
N SER A 241 -1.65 -63.09 23.57
CA SER A 241 -0.69 -64.09 23.04
C SER A 241 0.80 -63.70 23.08
N GLY A 242 1.48 -64.05 24.16
CA GLY A 242 2.95 -64.02 24.20
C GLY A 242 3.58 -65.36 23.79
N VAL A 243 4.84 -65.31 23.35
CA VAL A 243 5.88 -66.36 23.47
C VAL A 243 7.24 -65.64 23.35
N ASN A 244 8.20 -66.00 24.19
CA ASN A 244 9.63 -65.65 24.10
C ASN A 244 10.38 -66.96 23.70
N PRO A 245 11.46 -66.95 22.88
CA PRO A 245 12.81 -66.87 23.47
C PRO A 245 13.97 -66.31 22.60
N ASP A 246 14.88 -65.58 23.28
CA ASP A 246 16.36 -65.67 23.30
C ASP A 246 17.31 -65.69 22.07
N ALA A 247 18.54 -65.22 22.38
CA ALA A 247 19.84 -65.27 21.66
C ALA A 247 20.07 -64.28 20.49
N GLY A 248 21.26 -63.69 20.30
CA GLY A 248 22.50 -63.67 21.10
C GLY A 248 23.70 -63.05 20.35
N GLU A 249 24.72 -62.57 21.09
CA GLU A 249 26.08 -62.21 20.64
C GLU A 249 26.29 -61.03 19.64
N LYS A 250 27.51 -60.55 19.35
CA LYS A 250 28.63 -59.91 20.12
C LYS A 250 29.83 -59.70 19.17
N ALA A 251 30.65 -58.65 19.39
CA ALA A 251 31.99 -58.38 18.79
C ALA A 251 32.06 -58.17 17.24
N GLY A 252 33.09 -57.58 16.62
CA GLY A 252 34.33 -56.88 17.01
C GLY A 252 34.92 -56.17 15.75
N SER A 253 35.49 -54.96 15.81
CA SER A 253 36.93 -54.60 16.01
C SER A 253 37.89 -54.78 14.80
N GLU A 254 38.71 -53.73 14.54
CA GLU A 254 40.01 -53.71 13.79
C GLU A 254 39.95 -53.82 12.23
N SER A 255 40.46 -52.85 11.43
CA SER A 255 41.85 -52.47 11.05
C SER A 255 42.51 -53.47 10.06
N SER A 256 43.41 -53.15 9.12
CA SER A 256 44.21 -51.95 8.78
C SER A 256 44.75 -51.97 7.31
N ASP A 257 45.32 -50.84 6.85
CA ASP A 257 46.44 -50.62 5.89
C ASP A 257 46.56 -51.30 4.49
N GLY A 258 47.18 -50.57 3.53
CA GLY A 258 47.79 -51.15 2.31
C GLY A 258 47.88 -50.20 1.09
N GLU A 259 49.08 -49.69 0.77
CA GLU A 259 49.37 -48.80 -0.39
C GLU A 259 49.89 -49.52 -1.66
N ASP A 260 50.21 -48.72 -2.70
CA ASP A 260 50.97 -49.01 -3.94
C ASP A 260 50.28 -49.78 -5.09
N GLY A 261 50.55 -49.49 -6.38
CA GLY A 261 51.32 -48.38 -6.96
C GLY A 261 51.99 -48.71 -8.32
N ARG A 262 51.73 -47.91 -9.38
CA ARG A 262 52.25 -47.98 -10.78
C ARG A 262 51.61 -49.09 -11.66
N GLY A 263 51.36 -48.94 -12.98
CA GLY A 263 51.45 -47.79 -13.88
C GLY A 263 52.08 -48.12 -15.25
N CYS A 264 51.35 -47.99 -16.37
CA CYS A 264 51.90 -47.82 -17.74
C CYS A 264 50.80 -47.57 -18.80
N CYS A 265 50.97 -46.56 -19.66
CA CYS A 265 50.22 -46.34 -20.92
C CYS A 265 51.15 -46.59 -22.13
N PRO A 266 50.65 -46.68 -23.38
CA PRO A 266 50.66 -45.46 -24.21
C PRO A 266 49.57 -45.31 -25.30
N GLY A 267 49.19 -44.05 -25.58
CA GLY A 267 48.63 -43.58 -26.88
C GLY A 267 47.13 -43.84 -27.17
N GLY A 268 46.33 -42.86 -27.63
CA GLY A 268 46.56 -41.42 -27.76
C GLY A 268 45.50 -40.72 -28.65
N CYS A 269 45.08 -39.49 -28.27
CA CYS A 269 44.29 -38.51 -29.07
C CYS A 269 42.87 -38.94 -29.53
N CYS A 270 41.83 -38.11 -29.68
CA CYS A 270 41.55 -36.70 -29.36
C CYS A 270 40.00 -36.51 -29.48
N SER A 271 39.30 -35.48 -28.96
CA SER A 271 39.64 -34.34 -28.09
C SER A 271 38.32 -33.73 -27.54
N GLY A 272 38.37 -32.87 -26.50
CA GLY A 272 37.16 -32.17 -26.02
C GLY A 272 37.40 -31.33 -24.75
N LEU A 273 37.62 -30.03 -24.90
CA LEU A 273 37.73 -29.09 -23.78
C LEU A 273 36.37 -28.92 -23.07
N GLY A 274 36.29 -29.30 -21.80
CA GLY A 274 35.15 -29.04 -20.91
C GLY A 274 35.64 -28.50 -19.57
N SER A 275 35.71 -27.18 -19.43
CA SER A 275 36.28 -26.52 -18.25
C SER A 275 35.44 -26.74 -16.99
N LYS A 276 36.11 -27.14 -15.89
CA LYS A 276 35.53 -27.18 -14.54
C LYS A 276 34.98 -25.80 -14.14
N VAL A 277 33.65 -25.68 -14.02
CA VAL A 277 33.01 -24.60 -13.27
C VAL A 277 32.17 -25.25 -12.17
N LYS A 278 32.55 -25.03 -10.91
CA LYS A 278 31.71 -25.40 -9.76
C LYS A 278 30.52 -24.45 -9.71
N SER A 279 29.35 -24.86 -10.18
CA SER A 279 28.12 -24.13 -9.92
C SER A 279 27.68 -24.36 -8.48
N LEU A 280 28.00 -23.41 -7.59
CA LEU A 280 27.30 -23.21 -6.34
C LEU A 280 25.87 -22.74 -6.65
N LEU A 281 24.99 -23.68 -7.00
CA LEU A 281 23.56 -23.43 -7.08
C LEU A 281 23.03 -23.29 -5.65
N PHE A 282 23.01 -22.05 -5.16
CA PHE A 282 22.14 -21.70 -4.06
C PHE A 282 20.70 -21.99 -4.51
N SER A 283 20.07 -23.00 -3.91
CA SER A 283 18.64 -23.20 -4.01
C SER A 283 17.95 -22.02 -3.32
N GLN A 284 17.58 -20.98 -4.09
CA GLN A 284 16.73 -19.90 -3.59
C GLN A 284 15.45 -20.54 -3.05
N LYS A 285 15.24 -20.41 -1.73
CA LYS A 285 14.05 -20.93 -1.08
C LYS A 285 12.87 -20.12 -1.57
N GLN A 286 12.03 -20.71 -2.42
CA GLN A 286 10.88 -20.04 -3.01
C GLN A 286 9.99 -19.51 -1.88
N LEU A 287 9.83 -18.18 -1.81
CA LEU A 287 9.02 -17.55 -0.78
C LEU A 287 7.56 -17.57 -1.22
N HIS A 288 6.70 -18.01 -0.32
CA HIS A 288 5.25 -17.95 -0.51
C HIS A 288 4.77 -16.55 -0.12
N TRP A 289 3.83 -15.98 -0.88
CA TRP A 289 3.36 -14.60 -0.69
C TRP A 289 2.40 -14.42 0.50
N GLY A 290 2.21 -15.47 1.29
CA GLY A 290 1.46 -15.51 2.54
C GLY A 290 1.59 -16.88 3.21
N VAL A 291 0.71 -17.16 4.17
CA VAL A 291 0.58 -18.49 4.81
C VAL A 291 -0.37 -19.41 4.01
N GLU A 292 -0.18 -20.72 4.14
CA GLU A 292 -1.24 -21.70 3.83
C GLU A 292 -2.51 -21.36 4.63
N PRO A 293 -3.72 -21.43 4.04
CA PRO A 293 -4.04 -22.00 2.72
C PRO A 293 -4.07 -20.99 1.56
N PHE A 294 -3.76 -19.71 1.80
CA PHE A 294 -3.97 -18.65 0.81
C PHE A 294 -3.18 -18.88 -0.48
N CYS A 295 -1.91 -19.27 -0.33
CA CYS A 295 -0.99 -19.52 -1.44
C CYS A 295 -1.37 -20.69 -2.34
N GLU A 296 -2.26 -21.57 -1.88
CA GLU A 296 -2.79 -22.69 -2.66
C GLU A 296 -4.14 -22.33 -3.30
N ASN A 297 -5.04 -21.69 -2.53
CA ASN A 297 -6.42 -21.45 -2.94
C ASN A 297 -6.63 -20.22 -3.84
N SER A 298 -5.66 -19.29 -3.92
CA SER A 298 -5.85 -18.00 -4.61
C SER A 298 -4.88 -17.79 -5.78
N VAL A 299 -4.43 -18.85 -6.44
CA VAL A 299 -3.58 -18.73 -7.64
C VAL A 299 -4.46 -18.41 -8.87
N PRO A 300 -4.11 -17.43 -9.74
CA PRO A 300 -2.92 -16.57 -9.73
C PRO A 300 -3.10 -15.21 -9.02
N VAL A 301 -4.32 -14.88 -8.57
CA VAL A 301 -4.68 -13.56 -8.04
C VAL A 301 -4.32 -13.43 -6.57
N ARG A 302 -3.25 -12.69 -6.25
CA ARG A 302 -2.86 -12.45 -4.85
C ARG A 302 -4.02 -11.80 -4.07
N PRO A 303 -4.37 -12.32 -2.89
CA PRO A 303 -5.46 -11.77 -2.10
C PRO A 303 -5.24 -10.32 -1.64
N TRP A 304 -6.33 -9.71 -1.20
CA TRP A 304 -6.37 -8.41 -0.54
C TRP A 304 -5.28 -8.28 0.53
N ALA A 305 -4.63 -7.11 0.59
CA ALA A 305 -3.43 -6.84 1.39
C ALA A 305 -2.15 -7.66 1.06
N LEU A 306 -2.16 -8.62 0.11
CA LEU A 306 -1.00 -9.47 -0.25
C LEU A 306 -0.43 -9.24 -1.67
N GLY A 307 -0.91 -8.23 -2.41
CA GLY A 307 -0.37 -7.83 -3.73
C GLY A 307 1.13 -7.48 -3.70
N ALA A 308 1.79 -7.37 -4.85
CA ALA A 308 3.23 -7.10 -4.87
C ALA A 308 3.56 -5.69 -4.33
N LEU A 309 4.50 -5.60 -3.39
CA LEU A 309 5.13 -4.31 -3.03
C LEU A 309 6.31 -4.13 -3.96
N LEU A 310 6.32 -3.07 -4.78
CA LEU A 310 7.32 -2.89 -5.83
C LEU A 310 8.33 -1.84 -5.40
N ASP A 311 9.62 -2.05 -5.67
CA ASP A 311 10.65 -1.04 -5.43
C ASP A 311 10.83 -0.11 -6.64
N THR A 312 11.26 1.13 -6.38
CA THR A 312 11.58 2.17 -7.36
C THR A 312 13.04 2.63 -7.30
N GLU A 313 13.90 1.99 -6.50
CA GLU A 313 15.31 2.37 -6.34
C GLU A 313 16.15 2.18 -7.62
N SER A 314 16.00 3.13 -8.55
CA SER A 314 17.04 3.47 -9.51
C SER A 314 18.34 3.82 -8.77
N TRP A 315 19.48 3.46 -9.37
CA TRP A 315 20.82 3.67 -8.78
C TRP A 315 21.08 5.10 -8.29
N MET A 316 20.44 6.10 -8.89
CA MET A 316 20.54 7.51 -8.47
C MET A 316 19.94 7.76 -7.08
N TYR A 317 18.88 7.04 -6.69
CA TYR A 317 18.27 7.16 -5.36
C TYR A 317 19.08 6.41 -4.31
N LYS A 318 19.70 5.27 -4.65
CA LYS A 318 20.63 4.54 -3.76
C LYS A 318 21.81 5.42 -3.29
N LEU A 319 22.23 6.39 -4.11
CA LEU A 319 23.26 7.37 -3.76
C LEU A 319 22.74 8.56 -2.93
N ALA A 320 21.41 8.76 -2.85
CA ALA A 320 20.79 9.84 -2.08
C ALA A 320 20.54 9.46 -0.60
N GLY A 321 20.78 8.20 -0.24
CA GLY A 321 20.43 7.64 1.06
C GLY A 321 19.03 7.01 1.09
N HIS A 322 18.69 6.39 2.21
CA HIS A 322 17.44 5.69 2.45
C HIS A 322 16.81 6.25 3.74
N ASP A 323 15.56 6.68 3.68
CA ASP A 323 14.84 7.26 4.81
C ASP A 323 13.64 6.37 5.21
N ILE A 324 13.45 6.14 6.50
CA ILE A 324 12.35 5.30 7.00
C ILE A 324 11.26 6.24 7.51
N ARG A 325 10.11 6.22 6.83
CA ARG A 325 8.93 6.99 7.23
C ARG A 325 8.50 6.63 8.64
N SER A 326 8.01 7.63 9.38
CA SER A 326 7.83 7.51 10.82
C SER A 326 6.47 8.09 11.25
N PRO A 327 5.39 7.29 11.13
CA PRO A 327 4.03 7.68 11.50
C PRO A 327 3.96 8.33 12.89
N GLY A 328 3.22 9.43 12.99
CA GLY A 328 3.04 10.24 14.20
C GLY A 328 4.21 11.16 14.58
N THR A 329 5.44 10.91 14.12
CA THR A 329 6.65 11.63 14.59
C THR A 329 7.13 12.77 13.69
N TYR A 330 6.34 13.16 12.70
CA TYR A 330 6.61 14.32 11.84
C TYR A 330 6.60 15.65 12.60
N LYS A 331 7.45 16.59 12.19
CA LYS A 331 7.62 17.90 12.84
C LYS A 331 7.32 19.05 11.88
N LYS A 332 6.93 20.19 12.45
CA LYS A 332 6.66 21.43 11.72
C LYS A 332 7.90 21.89 10.96
N LEU A 333 7.71 22.38 9.74
CA LEU A 333 8.75 23.04 8.97
C LEU A 333 8.80 24.54 9.29
N ASP A 334 10.00 25.11 9.32
CA ASP A 334 10.21 26.56 9.37
C ASP A 334 9.79 27.19 8.03
N PRO A 335 8.81 28.13 7.98
CA PRO A 335 8.26 28.61 6.72
C PRO A 335 9.23 29.41 5.83
N MET A 336 10.30 29.96 6.41
CA MET A 336 11.27 30.79 5.68
C MET A 336 12.43 29.96 5.11
N THR A 337 12.88 28.96 5.87
CA THR A 337 14.06 28.13 5.54
C THR A 337 13.68 26.74 5.00
N GLY A 338 12.44 26.30 5.19
CA GLY A 338 11.95 24.98 4.79
C GLY A 338 12.64 23.82 5.53
N ARG A 339 13.20 24.08 6.71
CA ARG A 339 13.92 23.10 7.56
C ARG A 339 13.01 22.56 8.65
N GLU A 340 13.24 21.32 9.07
CA GLU A 340 12.52 20.72 10.20
C GLU A 340 12.83 21.48 11.51
N THR A 341 11.78 21.80 12.27
CA THR A 341 11.90 22.38 13.62
C THR A 341 11.97 21.28 14.69
N LYS A 342 12.04 21.66 15.98
CA LYS A 342 11.97 20.70 17.10
C LYS A 342 10.54 20.39 17.56
N VAL A 343 9.52 20.95 16.91
CA VAL A 343 8.12 20.88 17.35
C VAL A 343 7.36 19.90 16.48
N PHE A 344 6.76 18.87 17.07
CA PHE A 344 5.92 17.91 16.36
C PHE A 344 4.72 18.59 15.68
N LEU A 345 4.20 17.99 14.60
CA LEU A 345 2.87 18.30 14.10
C LEU A 345 1.83 17.91 15.16
N GLU A 346 0.74 18.68 15.24
CA GLU A 346 -0.35 18.44 16.19
C GLU A 346 -1.64 18.05 15.46
N ASP A 347 -2.52 17.28 16.11
CA ASP A 347 -3.88 17.01 15.59
C ASP A 347 -3.91 16.51 14.13
N THR A 348 -2.95 15.64 13.77
CA THR A 348 -2.77 15.07 12.43
C THR A 348 -3.85 14.04 12.08
N ASN A 349 -4.49 13.44 13.09
CA ASN A 349 -5.44 12.31 12.96
C ASN A 349 -4.90 11.22 12.02
N GLU A 350 -3.65 10.83 12.26
CA GLU A 350 -3.03 9.72 11.56
C GLU A 350 -3.64 8.38 12.00
N ARG A 351 -3.83 7.49 11.05
CA ARG A 351 -4.53 6.22 11.20
C ARG A 351 -3.82 5.15 10.37
N MET A 352 -4.03 3.89 10.72
CA MET A 352 -3.39 2.76 10.06
C MET A 352 -4.43 1.98 9.28
N HIS A 353 -4.23 1.75 7.98
CA HIS A 353 -5.16 0.89 7.24
C HIS A 353 -5.00 -0.57 7.70
N SER A 354 -6.12 -1.29 7.83
CA SER A 354 -6.13 -2.67 8.36
C SER A 354 -5.30 -3.66 7.54
N SER A 355 -4.99 -3.36 6.27
CA SER A 355 -4.06 -4.17 5.45
C SER A 355 -2.66 -4.29 6.04
N VAL A 356 -2.24 -3.34 6.87
CA VAL A 356 -0.95 -3.39 7.59
C VAL A 356 -0.95 -4.57 8.57
N ARG A 357 -2.01 -4.67 9.39
CA ARG A 357 -2.19 -5.80 10.29
C ARG A 357 -2.39 -7.11 9.53
N VAL A 358 -3.22 -7.12 8.48
CA VAL A 358 -3.47 -8.34 7.68
C VAL A 358 -2.17 -8.85 7.04
N ARG A 359 -1.37 -8.00 6.39
CA ARG A 359 -0.08 -8.41 5.80
C ARG A 359 0.88 -8.95 6.87
N LEU A 360 0.98 -8.31 8.03
CA LEU A 360 1.79 -8.80 9.16
C LEU A 360 1.29 -10.15 9.71
N ALA A 361 -0.02 -10.35 9.82
CA ALA A 361 -0.62 -11.60 10.31
C ALA A 361 -0.42 -12.77 9.34
N LEU A 362 -0.55 -12.51 8.04
CA LEU A 362 -0.41 -13.52 6.98
C LEU A 362 1.02 -13.66 6.44
N LYS A 363 2.00 -12.95 7.01
CA LYS A 363 3.41 -12.97 6.59
C LYS A 363 3.62 -12.60 5.11
N GLY A 364 2.80 -11.68 4.59
CA GLY A 364 2.92 -11.23 3.21
C GLY A 364 4.28 -10.57 2.94
N LEU A 365 4.72 -10.60 1.69
CA LEU A 365 6.11 -10.26 1.36
C LEU A 365 6.38 -8.75 1.31
N GLY A 366 7.64 -8.38 1.47
CA GLY A 366 8.15 -7.01 1.38
C GLY A 366 8.41 -6.58 -0.07
N LEU A 367 9.24 -5.55 -0.21
CA LEU A 367 9.60 -4.98 -1.51
C LEU A 367 10.22 -6.05 -2.45
N ASN A 368 9.74 -6.06 -3.69
CA ASN A 368 10.08 -7.02 -4.75
C ASN A 368 9.98 -8.50 -4.33
N ASP A 369 9.10 -8.83 -3.38
CA ASP A 369 8.87 -10.19 -2.88
C ASP A 369 10.12 -10.89 -2.27
N GLN A 370 11.12 -10.12 -1.84
CA GLN A 370 12.43 -10.67 -1.43
C GLN A 370 12.46 -11.27 -0.01
N GLU A 371 11.55 -10.86 0.88
CA GLU A 371 11.44 -11.36 2.26
C GLU A 371 10.03 -11.18 2.85
N GLU A 372 9.76 -11.72 4.05
CA GLU A 372 8.55 -11.39 4.83
C GLU A 372 8.54 -9.90 5.19
N TRP A 373 7.42 -9.22 4.98
CA TRP A 373 7.28 -7.79 5.29
C TRP A 373 7.24 -7.53 6.80
N LYS A 374 8.15 -6.68 7.26
CA LYS A 374 8.32 -6.35 8.70
C LYS A 374 7.80 -4.95 9.06
N ALA A 375 7.23 -4.21 8.11
CA ALA A 375 6.80 -2.81 8.25
C ALA A 375 7.86 -1.91 8.96
N PRO A 376 9.04 -1.66 8.34
CA PRO A 376 10.17 -0.94 8.95
C PRO A 376 9.79 0.37 9.66
N ALA A 377 8.85 1.12 9.08
CA ALA A 377 8.29 2.37 9.61
C ALA A 377 7.68 2.28 11.03
N LEU A 378 7.32 1.07 11.47
CA LEU A 378 6.67 0.81 12.74
C LEU A 378 7.60 0.14 13.76
N GLN A 379 8.77 -0.33 13.34
CA GLN A 379 9.60 -1.20 14.15
C GLN A 379 10.18 -0.50 15.39
N GLY A 380 10.19 -1.22 16.51
CA GLY A 380 10.74 -0.77 17.81
C GLY A 380 9.94 0.31 18.54
N ASN A 381 9.34 1.28 17.83
CA ASN A 381 8.60 2.39 18.42
C ASN A 381 7.10 2.13 18.58
N TRP A 382 6.50 1.28 17.74
CA TRP A 382 5.07 0.97 17.76
C TRP A 382 4.81 -0.50 18.11
N ARG A 383 3.70 -0.76 18.83
CA ARG A 383 3.25 -2.10 19.20
C ARG A 383 1.80 -2.29 18.83
N LEU A 384 1.48 -3.38 18.16
CA LEU A 384 0.09 -3.71 17.84
C LEU A 384 -0.64 -4.18 19.11
N ARG A 385 -1.84 -3.67 19.36
CA ARG A 385 -2.65 -3.93 20.56
C ARG A 385 -4.14 -4.01 20.25
N LYS A 386 -4.89 -4.75 21.06
CA LYS A 386 -6.36 -4.60 21.14
C LYS A 386 -6.70 -3.59 22.24
N THR A 387 -7.68 -2.73 21.98
CA THR A 387 -8.21 -1.77 22.96
C THR A 387 -9.73 -1.79 22.98
N THR A 388 -10.32 -1.59 24.17
CA THR A 388 -11.77 -1.40 24.35
C THR A 388 -12.16 0.08 24.45
N VAL A 389 -11.19 0.99 24.27
CA VAL A 389 -11.45 2.44 24.24
C VAL A 389 -12.42 2.78 23.11
N LYS A 390 -13.52 3.45 23.46
CA LYS A 390 -14.49 3.95 22.49
C LYS A 390 -13.85 5.06 21.65
N ILE A 391 -13.48 4.73 20.42
CA ILE A 391 -13.04 5.68 19.42
C ILE A 391 -14.25 6.05 18.56
N VAL A 392 -14.43 7.35 18.32
CA VAL A 392 -15.45 7.83 17.38
C VAL A 392 -14.89 7.65 15.97
N ASP A 393 -15.52 6.78 15.18
CA ASP A 393 -15.21 6.66 13.77
C ASP A 393 -15.86 7.81 12.98
N PRO A 394 -15.15 8.41 12.02
CA PRO A 394 -15.64 9.56 11.29
C PRO A 394 -16.47 9.16 10.05
N ILE A 395 -16.44 7.87 9.65
CA ILE A 395 -17.46 7.25 8.78
C ILE A 395 -18.53 6.63 9.69
N PRO A 396 -19.80 7.04 9.61
CA PRO A 396 -20.88 6.34 10.27
C PRO A 396 -20.98 4.89 9.78
N SER A 397 -21.07 3.93 10.70
CA SER A 397 -21.30 2.51 10.39
C SER A 397 -22.63 2.21 9.70
N SER A 398 -23.47 3.24 9.52
CA SER A 398 -24.78 3.22 8.88
C SER A 398 -24.78 3.65 7.40
N ILE A 399 -23.63 3.97 6.79
CA ILE A 399 -23.54 4.22 5.34
C ILE A 399 -23.65 2.88 4.59
N ALA A 400 -24.88 2.38 4.48
CA ALA A 400 -25.25 1.14 3.80
C ALA A 400 -25.44 1.33 2.28
N THR A 401 -24.93 2.44 1.70
CA THR A 401 -25.41 2.98 0.42
C THR A 401 -25.03 2.17 -0.82
N TRP A 402 -24.25 1.09 -0.69
CA TRP A 402 -23.76 0.29 -1.82
C TRP A 402 -23.85 -1.23 -1.59
N GLU A 403 -24.89 -1.71 -0.90
CA GLU A 403 -25.33 -3.11 -1.03
C GLU A 403 -26.52 -3.29 -2.01
N PRO A 404 -26.29 -3.21 -3.33
CA PRO A 404 -27.04 -3.99 -4.29
C PRO A 404 -26.23 -5.22 -4.70
N VAL A 405 -26.70 -6.40 -4.27
CA VAL A 405 -26.13 -7.72 -4.58
C VAL A 405 -25.93 -7.95 -6.10
N GLY A 406 -26.66 -7.23 -6.96
CA GLY A 406 -26.61 -7.34 -8.41
C GLY A 406 -25.38 -6.76 -9.14
N LEU A 407 -24.52 -5.94 -8.51
CA LEU A 407 -23.28 -5.52 -9.20
C LEU A 407 -22.33 -6.71 -9.38
N ILE A 408 -22.34 -7.64 -8.43
CA ILE A 408 -21.55 -8.87 -8.50
C ILE A 408 -21.98 -9.67 -9.74
N ASP A 409 -23.28 -9.85 -9.97
CA ASP A 409 -23.78 -10.57 -11.14
C ASP A 409 -23.35 -9.93 -12.47
N SER A 410 -23.35 -8.60 -12.59
CA SER A 410 -22.99 -7.91 -13.84
C SER A 410 -21.48 -7.92 -14.11
N VAL A 411 -20.66 -7.71 -13.07
CA VAL A 411 -19.19 -7.81 -13.14
C VAL A 411 -18.78 -9.25 -13.42
N HIS A 412 -19.31 -10.21 -12.66
CA HIS A 412 -18.99 -11.63 -12.80
C HIS A 412 -19.49 -12.20 -14.13
N THR A 413 -20.62 -11.72 -14.68
CA THR A 413 -21.04 -12.05 -16.06
C THR A 413 -20.09 -11.47 -17.10
N SER A 414 -19.62 -10.23 -16.92
CA SER A 414 -18.70 -9.58 -17.86
C SER A 414 -17.30 -10.22 -17.84
N VAL A 415 -16.79 -10.54 -16.65
CA VAL A 415 -15.55 -11.27 -16.40
C VAL A 415 -15.66 -12.69 -16.96
N ASN A 416 -16.71 -13.45 -16.63
CA ASN A 416 -16.93 -14.79 -17.19
C ASN A 416 -17.06 -14.78 -18.72
N LYS A 417 -17.66 -13.73 -19.31
CA LYS A 417 -17.75 -13.58 -20.78
C LYS A 417 -16.39 -13.26 -21.40
N GLY A 418 -15.56 -12.46 -20.72
CA GLY A 418 -14.16 -12.23 -21.11
C GLY A 418 -13.30 -13.49 -21.03
N LEU A 419 -13.37 -14.22 -19.91
CA LEU A 419 -12.67 -15.50 -19.70
C LEU A 419 -13.12 -16.57 -20.69
N LYS A 420 -14.43 -16.75 -20.91
CA LYS A 420 -14.94 -17.68 -21.93
C LYS A 420 -14.50 -17.31 -23.35
N ASN A 421 -14.36 -16.02 -23.66
CA ASN A 421 -13.86 -15.58 -24.96
C ASN A 421 -12.34 -15.77 -25.13
N MET A 422 -11.54 -15.75 -24.04
CA MET A 422 -10.10 -16.12 -24.12
C MET A 422 -9.90 -17.64 -24.15
N LEU A 423 -10.59 -18.38 -23.28
CA LEU A 423 -10.52 -19.84 -23.20
C LEU A 423 -11.14 -20.54 -24.42
N GLY A 424 -12.14 -19.91 -25.06
CA GLY A 424 -12.75 -20.39 -26.31
C GLY A 424 -11.82 -20.42 -27.53
N VAL A 425 -10.59 -19.90 -27.41
CA VAL A 425 -9.53 -20.03 -28.43
C VAL A 425 -8.69 -21.30 -28.24
N TYR A 426 -8.73 -21.93 -27.06
CA TYR A 426 -7.99 -23.14 -26.71
C TYR A 426 -8.89 -24.19 -26.05
N GLY A 427 -9.69 -24.92 -26.85
CA GLY A 427 -10.62 -25.91 -26.27
C GLY A 427 -11.50 -26.69 -27.23
N GLY A 428 -10.95 -27.17 -28.36
CA GLY A 428 -11.60 -28.23 -29.14
C GLY A 428 -11.21 -29.60 -28.58
N GLY A 429 -12.09 -30.24 -27.80
CA GLY A 429 -11.85 -31.58 -27.27
C GLY A 429 -12.88 -31.98 -26.21
N THR A 430 -13.60 -33.08 -26.45
CA THR A 430 -14.59 -33.63 -25.52
C THR A 430 -13.91 -34.57 -24.53
N ASP A 431 -14.38 -34.58 -23.27
CA ASP A 431 -14.98 -35.75 -22.61
C ASP A 431 -15.03 -35.54 -21.08
N ALA A 432 -16.21 -35.76 -20.50
CA ALA A 432 -16.44 -35.63 -19.07
C ALA A 432 -16.15 -36.96 -18.37
N ALA A 433 -15.01 -37.05 -17.68
CA ALA A 433 -14.69 -38.15 -16.76
C ALA A 433 -14.69 -37.65 -15.31
N SER A 434 -15.50 -38.31 -14.48
CA SER A 434 -15.69 -37.96 -13.06
C SER A 434 -14.42 -38.14 -12.23
N ILE A 435 -14.00 -37.08 -11.53
CA ILE A 435 -13.01 -37.16 -10.45
C ILE A 435 -13.70 -36.78 -9.14
N ASN A 436 -13.62 -37.68 -8.15
CA ASN A 436 -14.18 -37.49 -6.83
C ASN A 436 -13.07 -37.00 -5.88
N THR A 437 -12.93 -35.68 -5.72
CA THR A 437 -11.96 -35.04 -4.81
C THR A 437 -12.68 -34.39 -3.63
N SER A 438 -12.57 -35.00 -2.45
CA SER A 438 -12.97 -34.38 -1.20
C SER A 438 -11.99 -33.27 -0.79
N GLN A 439 -12.53 -32.14 -0.31
CA GLN A 439 -11.81 -31.04 0.38
C GLN A 439 -11.01 -30.03 -0.47
N ALA A 440 -11.49 -29.70 -1.67
CA ALA A 440 -11.31 -28.35 -2.22
C ALA A 440 -12.70 -27.69 -2.34
N PRO A 441 -12.90 -26.42 -1.92
CA PRO A 441 -14.19 -25.75 -2.08
C PRO A 441 -14.52 -25.61 -3.57
N THR A 442 -15.76 -25.89 -3.96
CA THR A 442 -16.20 -25.70 -5.34
C THR A 442 -16.24 -24.22 -5.69
N THR A 443 -16.29 -23.87 -6.97
CA THR A 443 -16.48 -22.48 -7.41
C THR A 443 -17.72 -21.84 -6.78
N VAL A 444 -18.77 -22.62 -6.52
CA VAL A 444 -19.99 -22.15 -5.83
C VAL A 444 -19.70 -21.86 -4.36
N ASP A 445 -18.97 -22.74 -3.66
CA ASP A 445 -18.61 -22.52 -2.25
C ASP A 445 -17.71 -21.29 -2.07
N ILE A 446 -16.77 -21.07 -3.01
CA ILE A 446 -15.92 -19.87 -3.06
C ILE A 446 -16.77 -18.60 -3.21
N ILE A 447 -17.71 -18.59 -4.16
CA ILE A 447 -18.61 -17.45 -4.40
C ILE A 447 -19.50 -17.20 -3.17
N VAL A 448 -20.05 -18.24 -2.55
CA VAL A 448 -20.91 -18.13 -1.36
C VAL A 448 -20.14 -17.54 -0.17
N GLU A 449 -18.91 -18.00 0.10
CA GLU A 449 -18.10 -17.45 1.19
C GLU A 449 -17.65 -16.01 0.91
N GLN A 450 -17.27 -15.68 -0.32
CA GLN A 450 -16.91 -14.32 -0.73
C GLN A 450 -18.10 -13.34 -0.67
N GLN A 451 -19.33 -13.82 -0.88
CA GLN A 451 -20.54 -13.01 -0.79
C GLN A 451 -21.07 -12.85 0.65
N ARG A 452 -20.54 -13.61 1.62
CA ARG A 452 -21.00 -13.56 3.02
C ARG A 452 -20.82 -12.15 3.63
N PRO A 453 -21.71 -11.70 4.53
CA PRO A 453 -21.44 -10.54 5.37
C PRO A 453 -20.22 -10.76 6.25
N LEU A 454 -19.23 -9.87 6.15
CA LEU A 454 -18.04 -9.85 6.99
C LEU A 454 -18.41 -9.72 8.48
N GLU A 455 -17.70 -10.39 9.37
CA GLU A 455 -17.86 -10.23 10.81
C GLU A 455 -17.29 -8.88 11.30
N ILE A 456 -18.14 -7.85 11.22
CA ILE A 456 -17.82 -6.44 11.52
C ILE A 456 -17.32 -6.25 12.96
N ASP A 457 -16.24 -5.47 13.11
CA ASP A 457 -15.60 -5.13 14.39
C ASP A 457 -16.53 -4.59 15.48
N ALA A 458 -17.62 -3.92 15.08
CA ALA A 458 -18.62 -3.38 16.01
C ALA A 458 -19.23 -4.44 16.95
N LYS A 459 -19.27 -5.72 16.55
CA LYS A 459 -19.74 -6.83 17.41
C LYS A 459 -18.69 -7.33 18.41
N LYS A 460 -17.40 -7.02 18.20
CA LYS A 460 -16.27 -7.62 18.93
C LYS A 460 -15.93 -6.89 20.24
N GLY A 461 -16.41 -5.64 20.41
CA GLY A 461 -16.17 -4.84 21.62
C GLY A 461 -14.74 -4.30 21.79
N TYR A 462 -13.86 -4.52 20.80
CA TYR A 462 -12.49 -4.02 20.77
C TYR A 462 -12.12 -3.44 19.40
N ARG A 463 -11.01 -2.70 19.35
CA ARG A 463 -10.37 -2.18 18.12
C ARG A 463 -8.88 -2.50 18.14
N TRP A 464 -8.30 -2.64 16.96
CA TRP A 464 -6.85 -2.70 16.78
C TRP A 464 -6.26 -1.29 16.79
N VAL A 465 -5.12 -1.13 17.46
CA VAL A 465 -4.35 0.11 17.54
C VAL A 465 -2.86 -0.19 17.54
N TRP A 466 -2.07 0.77 17.09
CA TRP A 466 -0.63 0.83 17.29
C TRP A 466 -0.37 1.77 18.46
N GLU A 467 0.12 1.21 19.56
CA GLU A 467 0.48 1.91 20.79
C GLU A 467 1.96 2.27 20.78
N TRP A 468 2.28 3.53 21.07
CA TRP A 468 3.67 3.98 21.18
C TRP A 468 4.35 3.30 22.38
N CYS A 469 5.44 2.58 22.11
CA CYS A 469 6.31 2.00 23.14
C CYS A 469 7.78 2.43 23.03
N GLY A 470 8.08 3.44 22.21
CA GLY A 470 9.40 4.07 22.14
C GLY A 470 9.71 4.98 23.33
N SER A 471 10.84 5.68 23.26
CA SER A 471 11.29 6.65 24.27
C SER A 471 10.24 7.74 24.55
N MET A 472 10.00 8.06 25.82
CA MET A 472 9.08 9.14 26.22
C MET A 472 9.61 10.54 25.91
N LYS A 473 10.93 10.70 25.72
CA LYS A 473 11.55 11.96 25.30
C LYS A 473 11.23 12.28 23.84
N ASP A 474 11.05 11.24 23.04
CA ASP A 474 10.89 11.31 21.59
C ASP A 474 9.45 10.92 21.17
N ALA A 475 8.55 10.82 22.15
CA ALA A 475 7.18 10.37 21.96
C ALA A 475 6.32 11.45 21.27
N PRO A 476 5.60 11.09 20.19
CA PRO A 476 4.74 12.01 19.48
C PRO A 476 3.53 12.45 20.31
N PRO A 477 2.82 13.53 19.91
CA PRO A 477 1.56 13.93 20.54
C PRO A 477 0.48 12.85 20.43
N GLN A 478 0.34 12.24 19.24
CA GLN A 478 -0.54 11.09 19.03
C GLN A 478 0.21 9.79 19.34
N ARG A 479 -0.08 9.17 20.50
CA ARG A 479 0.56 7.93 20.97
C ARG A 479 -0.23 6.65 20.70
N LEU A 480 -1.40 6.80 20.07
CA LEU A 480 -2.28 5.72 19.65
C LEU A 480 -2.69 6.01 18.20
N ILE A 481 -2.20 5.21 17.26
CA ILE A 481 -2.67 5.23 15.87
C ILE A 481 -3.73 4.14 15.74
N VAL A 482 -4.94 4.52 15.39
CA VAL A 482 -6.09 3.60 15.35
C VAL A 482 -6.17 2.90 14.00
N GLU A 483 -6.59 1.63 13.99
CA GLU A 483 -6.95 0.94 12.76
C GLU A 483 -8.20 1.56 12.12
N GLU A 484 -8.06 2.04 10.89
CA GLU A 484 -9.16 2.61 10.13
C GLU A 484 -10.20 1.53 9.79
N PRO A 485 -11.51 1.77 10.04
CA PRO A 485 -12.55 0.79 9.75
C PRO A 485 -12.82 0.76 8.23
N LEU A 486 -12.98 -0.44 7.69
CA LEU A 486 -13.29 -0.62 6.26
C LEU A 486 -14.64 0.04 5.89
N GLY A 487 -14.66 0.85 4.85
CA GLY A 487 -15.87 1.39 4.23
C GLY A 487 -16.52 0.42 3.21
N PRO A 488 -17.67 0.80 2.63
CA PRO A 488 -18.37 0.01 1.62
C PRO A 488 -17.53 -0.47 0.42
N PHE A 489 -16.76 0.40 -0.23
CA PHE A 489 -15.93 0.06 -1.39
C PHE A 489 -14.76 -0.84 -1.00
N GLU A 490 -14.11 -0.58 0.14
CA GLU A 490 -13.07 -1.44 0.68
C GLU A 490 -13.61 -2.85 0.99
N ARG A 491 -14.81 -2.95 1.57
CA ARG A 491 -15.49 -4.24 1.83
C ARG A 491 -15.86 -4.95 0.54
N GLN A 492 -16.31 -4.24 -0.48
CA GLN A 492 -16.60 -4.84 -1.79
C GLN A 492 -15.33 -5.38 -2.46
N LEU A 493 -14.24 -4.62 -2.43
CA LEU A 493 -12.94 -5.07 -2.93
C LEU A 493 -12.43 -6.30 -2.15
N LEU A 494 -12.57 -6.29 -0.82
CA LEU A 494 -12.21 -7.41 0.06
C LEU A 494 -13.10 -8.65 -0.15
N ARG A 495 -14.38 -8.50 -0.49
CA ARG A 495 -15.25 -9.64 -0.87
C ARG A 495 -14.72 -10.32 -2.14
N LEU A 496 -14.38 -9.53 -3.16
CA LEU A 496 -13.92 -10.03 -4.47
C LEU A 496 -12.48 -10.56 -4.45
N THR A 497 -11.59 -9.95 -3.66
CA THR A 497 -10.15 -10.27 -3.65
C THR A 497 -9.67 -10.91 -2.34
N GLY A 498 -10.55 -11.19 -1.38
CA GLY A 498 -10.16 -11.64 -0.03
C GLY A 498 -9.65 -13.08 0.09
N GLY A 499 -9.65 -13.88 -0.98
CA GLY A 499 -9.30 -15.30 -0.94
C GLY A 499 -10.34 -16.15 -0.17
N VAL A 500 -10.05 -17.46 -0.05
CA VAL A 500 -10.83 -18.41 0.76
C VAL A 500 -9.89 -19.23 1.66
N PRO A 501 -9.99 -19.14 3.00
CA PRO A 501 -10.91 -18.30 3.77
C PRO A 501 -10.62 -16.81 3.57
N ASN A 502 -11.45 -15.89 4.08
CA ASN A 502 -11.20 -14.46 3.91
C ASN A 502 -9.95 -13.99 4.70
N VAL A 503 -8.99 -13.31 4.03
CA VAL A 503 -7.73 -12.83 4.64
C VAL A 503 -7.92 -11.96 5.89
N TYR A 504 -8.93 -11.09 5.88
CA TYR A 504 -9.15 -10.10 6.94
C TYR A 504 -9.71 -10.77 8.20
N GLU A 505 -10.64 -11.71 8.03
CA GLU A 505 -11.18 -12.51 9.13
C GLU A 505 -10.14 -13.52 9.64
N TYR A 506 -9.36 -14.15 8.74
CA TYR A 506 -8.26 -15.02 9.14
C TYR A 506 -7.22 -14.29 9.99
N ALA A 507 -6.88 -13.04 9.66
CA ALA A 507 -5.96 -12.21 10.43
C ALA A 507 -6.41 -11.94 11.88
N GLU A 508 -7.71 -12.02 12.21
CA GLU A 508 -8.21 -11.96 13.59
C GLU A 508 -7.86 -13.22 14.40
N THR A 509 -7.75 -14.37 13.74
CA THR A 509 -7.49 -15.67 14.37
C THR A 509 -6.01 -15.89 14.73
N VAL A 510 -5.12 -15.08 14.15
CA VAL A 510 -3.67 -15.23 14.31
C VAL A 510 -3.26 -14.89 15.75
N LYS A 511 -2.80 -15.93 16.47
CA LYS A 511 -2.33 -15.82 17.86
C LYS A 511 -1.12 -14.89 17.97
N ASN A 512 -0.97 -14.28 19.14
CA ASN A 512 0.16 -13.40 19.49
C ASN A 512 0.28 -12.10 18.67
N MET A 513 -0.78 -11.69 17.94
CA MET A 513 -0.82 -10.37 17.28
C MET A 513 -1.01 -9.22 18.28
N ASP A 514 -1.81 -9.40 19.34
CA ASP A 514 -1.90 -8.43 20.44
C ASP A 514 -0.63 -8.48 21.30
N GLY A 515 0.03 -7.33 21.44
CA GLY A 515 1.33 -7.22 22.07
C GLY A 515 2.51 -7.50 21.13
N ARG A 516 2.26 -7.84 19.84
CA ARG A 516 3.32 -8.05 18.84
C ARG A 516 4.15 -6.77 18.74
N LYS A 517 5.44 -6.88 19.08
CA LYS A 517 6.45 -5.93 18.64
C LYS A 517 6.65 -6.14 17.15
N ILE A 518 6.63 -5.03 16.42
CA ILE A 518 6.90 -4.99 14.99
C ILE A 518 8.41 -4.80 14.83
#